data_AF-A0A518DLR0-F1
#
_entry.id   AF-A0A518DLR0-F1
#
_cell.length_a   1.000
_cell.length_b   1.000
_cell.length_c   1.000
_cell.angle_alpha   90.00
_cell.angle_beta   90.00
_cell.angle_gamma   90.00
#
_symmetry.space_group_name_H-M   'P 1'
#
loop_
_entity.id
_entity.type
_entity.pdbx_description
1 polymer ?
#
loop_
_entity_poly.entity_id
_entity_poly.type
_entity_poly.pdbx_seq_one_letter_code
_entity_poly.pdbx_strand_id
1 'polypeptide(L)'
;MHKLLQAGALAALLMFLATTIEAGETDVDSAHARIQAALNQPFSGDFQQTPLADVVRRIAKQASIPVRLEEEPANLADRPVTFWCHKMTLRHAMGRMLHDLGLVWRLRDGAVVIGPPLATDEEPLSMRMYGVTDLVRDSTEPYPLDRLVEVITQMVDTPSQQLRNLESLRGEQLGDRWMLVVHQTAQGHRETAALLQGIRSVPPANKQAVRRHDPIYYLEGPIEAKLRAALDQPFVEDFFDTTLEQVVRRLSKAHGVNILLDEQALHGIGIGGDVRIRFPLQKLTLRSALNRILADLELTWMIRDEAILLTTPDVVDDHQQPALYDVHDLVTPPPANAFPLLVAPLALPLSVAPQDVKEAMLDFDPLVELITSTVSPDAWPEGTGPSSVLGEEFGGRRLLILEQTDEVHLQIADLLRQLRAALAEGP
;
A
#
# COMPACT_ATOMS: atom_id res chain seq x y z
N MET A 1 44.16 -32.52 -18.09
CA MET A 1 43.42 -32.42 -19.37
C MET A 1 41.94 -32.80 -19.27
N HIS A 2 41.52 -33.70 -18.38
CA HIS A 2 40.11 -34.14 -18.31
C HIS A 2 39.12 -33.10 -17.73
N LYS A 3 39.57 -32.16 -16.87
CA LYS A 3 38.73 -31.11 -16.27
C LYS A 3 38.41 -29.92 -17.20
N LEU A 4 39.21 -29.66 -18.23
CA LEU A 4 38.94 -28.57 -19.18
C LEU A 4 37.88 -28.94 -20.22
N LEU A 5 37.72 -30.23 -20.54
CA LEU A 5 36.69 -30.70 -21.48
C LEU A 5 35.28 -30.71 -20.86
N GLN A 6 35.14 -30.84 -19.53
CA GLN A 6 33.83 -30.76 -18.86
C GLN A 6 33.29 -29.33 -18.75
N ALA A 7 34.17 -28.33 -18.57
CA ALA A 7 33.77 -26.93 -18.52
C ALA A 7 33.23 -26.41 -19.87
N GLY A 8 33.83 -26.85 -20.99
CA GLY A 8 33.37 -26.49 -22.33
C GLY A 8 32.01 -27.09 -22.69
N ALA A 9 31.74 -28.33 -22.26
CA ALA A 9 30.47 -29.01 -22.51
C ALA A 9 29.31 -28.42 -21.66
N LEU A 10 29.58 -28.02 -20.41
CA LEU A 10 28.58 -27.37 -19.55
C LEU A 10 28.25 -25.95 -20.03
N ALA A 11 29.26 -25.20 -20.50
CA ALA A 11 29.07 -23.86 -21.07
C ALA A 11 28.29 -23.90 -22.40
N ALA A 12 28.54 -24.92 -23.23
CA ALA A 12 27.76 -25.13 -24.45
C ALA A 12 26.32 -25.57 -24.16
N LEU A 13 26.08 -26.39 -23.13
CA LEU A 13 24.74 -26.79 -22.70
C LEU A 13 23.95 -25.62 -22.07
N LEU A 14 24.62 -24.76 -21.30
CA LEU A 14 24.04 -23.52 -20.74
C LEU A 14 23.75 -22.48 -21.83
N MET A 15 24.63 -22.31 -22.83
CA MET A 15 24.34 -21.44 -23.97
C MET A 15 23.23 -22.00 -24.86
N PHE A 16 23.12 -23.32 -25.04
CA PHE A 16 22.05 -23.94 -25.83
C PHE A 16 20.71 -23.87 -25.07
N LEU A 17 20.70 -24.07 -23.74
CA LEU A 17 19.50 -23.82 -22.93
C LEU A 17 19.11 -22.34 -22.92
N ALA A 18 20.06 -21.41 -22.78
CA ALA A 18 19.78 -19.97 -22.86
C ALA A 18 19.24 -19.54 -24.23
N THR A 19 19.81 -20.04 -25.34
CA THR A 19 19.33 -19.71 -26.70
C THR A 19 18.02 -20.39 -27.09
N THR A 20 17.66 -21.53 -26.47
CA THR A 20 16.35 -22.17 -26.69
C THR A 20 15.26 -21.58 -25.79
N ILE A 21 15.63 -21.00 -24.64
CA ILE A 21 14.73 -20.28 -23.73
C ILE A 21 14.44 -18.87 -24.27
N GLU A 22 15.45 -18.14 -24.79
CA GLU A 22 15.29 -16.77 -25.32
C GLU A 22 14.32 -16.63 -26.52
N ALA A 23 14.09 -17.69 -27.29
CA ALA A 23 13.25 -17.62 -28.51
C ALA A 23 11.73 -17.73 -28.23
N GLY A 24 11.32 -18.24 -27.06
CA GLY A 24 9.91 -18.33 -26.65
C GLY A 24 9.52 -17.33 -25.57
N GLU A 25 10.46 -16.95 -24.70
CA GLU A 25 10.24 -16.01 -23.59
C GLU A 25 10.08 -14.56 -24.06
N THR A 26 10.74 -14.18 -25.16
CA THR A 26 10.75 -12.79 -25.65
C THR A 26 9.41 -12.29 -26.19
N ASP A 27 8.57 -13.16 -26.76
CA ASP A 27 7.25 -12.75 -27.28
C ASP A 27 6.20 -12.65 -26.15
N VAL A 28 6.20 -13.63 -25.23
CA VAL A 28 5.28 -13.69 -24.09
C VAL A 28 5.56 -12.57 -23.09
N ASP A 29 6.83 -12.27 -22.79
CA ASP A 29 7.20 -11.13 -21.92
C ASP A 29 6.85 -9.79 -22.57
N SER A 30 6.99 -9.67 -23.89
CA SER A 30 6.56 -8.48 -24.62
C SER A 30 5.03 -8.30 -24.58
N ALA A 31 4.28 -9.39 -24.65
CA ALA A 31 2.82 -9.40 -24.53
C ALA A 31 2.38 -9.02 -23.11
N HIS A 32 3.02 -9.59 -22.08
CA HIS A 32 2.77 -9.23 -20.68
C HIS A 32 3.08 -7.76 -20.42
N ALA A 33 4.18 -7.22 -20.94
CA ALA A 33 4.51 -5.80 -20.80
C ALA A 33 3.46 -4.89 -21.44
N ARG A 34 2.94 -5.24 -22.63
CA ARG A 34 1.85 -4.50 -23.29
C ARG A 34 0.57 -4.55 -22.47
N ILE A 35 0.21 -5.71 -21.92
CA ILE A 35 -0.97 -5.86 -21.07
C ILE A 35 -0.83 -5.05 -19.79
N GLN A 36 0.33 -5.11 -19.11
CA GLN A 36 0.60 -4.31 -17.92
C GLN A 36 0.46 -2.80 -18.20
N ALA A 37 0.95 -2.34 -19.35
CA ALA A 37 0.79 -0.94 -19.76
C ALA A 37 -0.69 -0.58 -20.02
N ALA A 38 -1.46 -1.48 -20.62
CA ALA A 38 -2.90 -1.29 -20.86
C ALA A 38 -3.71 -1.30 -19.55
N LEU A 39 -3.36 -2.15 -18.59
CA LEU A 39 -3.98 -2.20 -17.26
C LEU A 39 -3.82 -0.88 -16.48
N ASN A 40 -2.76 -0.13 -16.75
CA ASN A 40 -2.52 1.17 -16.11
C ASN A 40 -3.13 2.35 -16.89
N GLN A 41 -3.87 2.11 -17.98
CA GLN A 41 -4.59 3.16 -18.72
C GLN A 41 -5.94 3.50 -18.07
N PRO A 42 -6.43 4.74 -18.21
CA PRO A 42 -7.73 5.13 -17.72
C PRO A 42 -8.85 4.43 -18.49
N PHE A 43 -9.79 3.88 -17.74
CA PHE A 43 -10.99 3.19 -18.18
C PHE A 43 -12.22 3.93 -17.68
N SER A 44 -13.32 3.82 -18.42
CA SER A 44 -14.63 4.34 -18.01
C SER A 44 -15.67 3.39 -18.55
N GLY A 45 -16.56 2.98 -17.66
CA GLY A 45 -17.59 2.00 -17.94
C GLY A 45 -18.83 2.33 -17.12
N ASP A 46 -19.99 2.02 -17.69
CA ASP A 46 -21.26 1.97 -16.98
C ASP A 46 -21.93 0.68 -17.44
N PHE A 47 -22.08 -0.23 -16.49
CA PHE A 47 -22.62 -1.56 -16.64
C PHE A 47 -23.78 -1.70 -15.67
N GLN A 48 -24.93 -2.10 -16.19
CA GLN A 48 -26.17 -2.23 -15.45
C GLN A 48 -26.69 -3.64 -15.71
N GLN A 49 -26.57 -4.53 -14.72
CA GLN A 49 -26.97 -5.94 -14.86
C GLN A 49 -26.43 -6.60 -16.14
N THR A 50 -25.23 -6.20 -16.56
CA THR A 50 -24.64 -6.62 -17.84
C THR A 50 -23.93 -7.96 -17.65
N PRO A 51 -24.16 -8.98 -18.50
CA PRO A 51 -23.47 -10.26 -18.36
C PRO A 51 -21.95 -10.09 -18.38
N LEU A 52 -21.23 -10.80 -17.51
CA LEU A 52 -19.78 -10.70 -17.39
C LEU A 52 -19.09 -10.94 -18.74
N ALA A 53 -19.60 -11.84 -19.58
CA ALA A 53 -19.06 -12.06 -20.93
C ALA A 53 -19.11 -10.81 -21.83
N ASP A 54 -20.16 -10.00 -21.73
CA ASP A 54 -20.27 -8.74 -22.47
C ASP A 54 -19.33 -7.68 -21.91
N VAL A 55 -19.19 -7.63 -20.59
CA VAL A 55 -18.24 -6.74 -19.92
C VAL A 55 -16.81 -7.04 -20.36
N VAL A 56 -16.42 -8.32 -20.32
CA VAL A 56 -15.10 -8.79 -20.77
C VAL A 56 -14.86 -8.46 -22.25
N ARG A 57 -15.85 -8.68 -23.12
CA ARG A 57 -15.76 -8.28 -24.54
C ARG A 57 -15.53 -6.79 -24.71
N ARG A 58 -16.23 -5.96 -23.92
CA ARG A 58 -16.07 -4.50 -23.97
C ARG A 58 -14.69 -4.06 -23.48
N ILE A 59 -14.20 -4.64 -22.38
CA ILE A 59 -12.86 -4.38 -21.85
C ILE A 59 -11.80 -4.78 -22.86
N ALA A 60 -11.87 -6.00 -23.40
CA ALA A 60 -10.91 -6.50 -24.40
C ALA A 60 -10.85 -5.59 -25.63
N LYS A 61 -12.00 -5.11 -26.12
CA LYS A 61 -12.10 -4.19 -27.25
C LYS A 61 -11.55 -2.80 -26.93
N GLN A 62 -11.90 -2.23 -25.77
CA GLN A 62 -11.55 -0.87 -25.39
C GLN A 62 -10.07 -0.75 -25.01
N ALA A 63 -9.54 -1.71 -24.27
CA ALA A 63 -8.15 -1.76 -23.84
C ALA A 63 -7.22 -2.41 -24.88
N SER A 64 -7.78 -2.96 -25.97
CA SER A 64 -7.03 -3.66 -27.03
C SER A 64 -6.13 -4.77 -26.48
N ILE A 65 -6.61 -5.51 -25.48
CA ILE A 65 -5.92 -6.64 -24.86
C ILE A 65 -6.77 -7.91 -24.96
N PRO A 66 -6.17 -9.10 -25.12
CA PRO A 66 -6.90 -10.35 -25.06
C PRO A 66 -7.33 -10.63 -23.61
N VAL A 67 -8.64 -10.69 -23.38
CA VAL A 67 -9.25 -11.05 -22.09
C VAL A 67 -10.14 -12.27 -22.29
N ARG A 68 -10.02 -13.27 -21.41
CA ARG A 68 -10.73 -14.54 -21.46
C ARG A 68 -11.34 -14.85 -20.09
N LEU A 69 -12.48 -15.55 -20.12
CA LEU A 69 -13.06 -16.17 -18.94
C LEU A 69 -12.53 -17.60 -18.84
N GLU A 70 -12.24 -18.04 -17.62
CA GLU A 70 -11.97 -19.45 -17.34
C GLU A 70 -13.25 -20.28 -17.59
N GLU A 71 -13.09 -21.51 -18.08
CA GLU A 71 -14.23 -22.39 -18.44
C GLU A 71 -15.00 -22.88 -17.19
N GLU A 72 -14.34 -22.87 -16.03
CA GLU A 72 -14.90 -23.23 -14.73
C GLU A 72 -14.85 -22.00 -13.78
N PRO A 73 -15.88 -21.76 -12.96
CA PRO A 73 -17.12 -22.54 -12.81
C PRO A 73 -18.18 -22.23 -13.89
N ALA A 74 -19.06 -23.20 -14.15
CA ALA A 74 -20.21 -23.02 -15.02
C ALA A 74 -21.05 -21.78 -14.62
N ASN A 75 -21.57 -21.06 -15.62
CA ASN A 75 -22.34 -19.81 -15.51
C ASN A 75 -21.54 -18.54 -15.17
N LEU A 76 -20.20 -18.59 -15.14
CA LEU A 76 -19.38 -17.38 -14.94
C LEU A 76 -19.73 -16.26 -15.95
N ALA A 77 -19.94 -16.64 -17.21
CA ALA A 77 -20.26 -15.75 -18.32
C ALA A 77 -21.58 -14.97 -18.15
N ASP A 78 -22.58 -15.58 -17.49
CA ASP A 78 -23.94 -15.05 -17.38
C ASP A 78 -24.15 -14.24 -16.10
N ARG A 79 -23.15 -14.20 -15.20
CA ARG A 79 -23.26 -13.43 -13.96
C ARG A 79 -23.47 -11.95 -14.29
N PRO A 80 -24.53 -11.32 -13.76
CA PRO A 80 -24.78 -9.91 -14.02
C PRO A 80 -23.78 -9.06 -13.25
N VAL A 81 -23.28 -8.03 -13.92
CA VAL A 81 -22.36 -7.05 -13.36
C VAL A 81 -23.05 -5.69 -13.36
N THR A 82 -23.13 -5.07 -12.18
CA THR A 82 -23.51 -3.68 -12.02
C THR A 82 -22.29 -2.94 -11.52
N PHE A 83 -21.65 -2.17 -12.40
CA PHE A 83 -20.42 -1.48 -12.09
C PHE A 83 -20.32 -0.21 -12.91
N TRP A 84 -19.92 0.87 -12.26
CA TRP A 84 -19.72 2.15 -12.92
C TRP A 84 -18.37 2.71 -12.47
N CYS A 85 -17.65 3.36 -13.39
CA CYS A 85 -16.43 4.10 -13.05
C CYS A 85 -16.16 5.19 -14.09
N HIS A 86 -15.52 6.27 -13.66
CA HIS A 86 -15.04 7.34 -14.51
C HIS A 86 -13.53 7.54 -14.37
N LYS A 87 -12.81 7.46 -15.49
CA LYS A 87 -11.36 7.64 -15.63
C LYS A 87 -10.51 6.89 -14.59
N MET A 88 -10.98 5.74 -14.15
CA MET A 88 -10.27 4.87 -13.20
C MET A 88 -9.30 3.97 -13.96
N THR A 89 -8.13 3.64 -13.43
CA THR A 89 -7.23 2.72 -14.12
C THR A 89 -7.89 1.35 -14.31
N LEU A 90 -7.65 0.72 -15.46
CA LEU A 90 -8.28 -0.55 -15.80
C LEU A 90 -7.99 -1.64 -14.77
N ARG A 91 -6.79 -1.65 -14.19
CA ARG A 91 -6.41 -2.55 -13.09
C ARG A 91 -7.36 -2.45 -11.91
N HIS A 92 -7.57 -1.24 -11.39
CA HIS A 92 -8.45 -1.01 -10.24
C HIS A 92 -9.92 -1.27 -10.61
N ALA A 93 -10.33 -0.93 -11.84
CA ALA A 93 -11.67 -1.24 -12.34
C ALA A 93 -11.95 -2.74 -12.40
N MET A 94 -10.99 -3.52 -12.90
CA MET A 94 -11.09 -4.98 -12.92
C MET A 94 -11.00 -5.56 -11.51
N GLY A 95 -10.08 -5.08 -10.68
CA GLY A 95 -9.93 -5.52 -9.29
C GLY A 95 -11.23 -5.41 -8.52
N ARG A 96 -11.84 -4.21 -8.49
CA ARG A 96 -13.10 -3.96 -7.77
C ARG A 96 -14.26 -4.75 -8.34
N MET A 97 -14.47 -4.67 -9.66
CA MET A 97 -15.59 -5.35 -10.33
C MET A 97 -15.53 -6.87 -10.15
N LEU A 98 -14.34 -7.46 -10.14
CA LEU A 98 -14.16 -8.90 -9.96
C LEU A 98 -14.23 -9.31 -8.48
N HIS A 99 -13.79 -8.44 -7.57
CA HIS A 99 -13.92 -8.65 -6.13
C HIS A 99 -15.38 -8.88 -5.73
N ASP A 100 -16.31 -8.03 -6.19
CA ASP A 100 -17.76 -8.19 -5.93
C ASP A 100 -18.33 -9.55 -6.40
N LEU A 101 -17.66 -10.18 -7.37
CA LEU A 101 -18.03 -11.49 -7.89
C LEU A 101 -17.26 -12.64 -7.21
N GLY A 102 -16.30 -12.36 -6.34
CA GLY A 102 -15.38 -13.35 -5.77
C GLY A 102 -14.41 -13.93 -6.81
N LEU A 103 -14.03 -13.14 -7.81
CA LEU A 103 -13.16 -13.53 -8.91
C LEU A 103 -11.84 -12.76 -8.85
N VAL A 104 -10.81 -13.37 -9.45
CA VAL A 104 -9.51 -12.75 -9.66
C VAL A 104 -9.13 -12.82 -11.12
N TRP A 105 -8.18 -11.98 -11.53
CA TRP A 105 -7.61 -12.03 -12.87
C TRP A 105 -6.13 -12.41 -12.79
N ARG A 106 -5.65 -13.13 -13.82
CA ARG A 106 -4.26 -13.59 -13.94
C ARG A 106 -3.75 -13.34 -15.35
N LEU A 107 -2.43 -13.25 -15.49
CA LEU A 107 -1.78 -13.25 -16.80
C LEU A 107 -1.38 -14.69 -17.16
N ARG A 108 -1.91 -15.19 -18.27
CA ARG A 108 -1.58 -16.52 -18.79
C ARG A 108 -1.59 -16.51 -20.31
N ASP A 109 -0.55 -17.08 -20.92
CA ASP A 109 -0.41 -17.19 -22.38
C ASP A 109 -0.56 -15.84 -23.12
N GLY A 110 -0.03 -14.76 -22.54
CA GLY A 110 -0.15 -13.42 -23.13
C GLY A 110 -1.59 -12.88 -23.16
N ALA A 111 -2.45 -13.34 -22.26
CA ALA A 111 -3.83 -12.87 -22.09
C ALA A 111 -4.20 -12.70 -20.62
N VAL A 112 -5.20 -11.86 -20.36
CA VAL A 112 -5.82 -11.75 -19.04
C VAL A 112 -6.90 -12.82 -18.92
N VAL A 113 -6.74 -13.74 -17.97
CA VAL A 113 -7.70 -14.80 -17.67
C VAL A 113 -8.41 -14.46 -16.37
N ILE A 114 -9.73 -14.45 -16.36
CA ILE A 114 -10.58 -14.16 -15.19
C ILE A 114 -11.21 -15.46 -14.72
N GLY A 115 -11.07 -15.77 -13.43
CA GLY A 115 -11.56 -17.00 -12.83
C GLY A 115 -11.57 -16.95 -11.30
N PRO A 116 -11.98 -18.04 -10.62
CA PRO A 116 -11.94 -18.13 -9.17
C PRO A 116 -10.49 -18.09 -8.65
N PRO A 117 -10.25 -17.66 -7.40
CA PRO A 117 -8.93 -17.74 -6.77
C PRO A 117 -8.45 -19.21 -6.73
N LEU A 118 -7.19 -19.46 -7.09
CA LEU A 118 -6.58 -20.79 -7.07
C LEU A 118 -5.75 -20.92 -5.79
N ALA A 119 -5.69 -22.12 -5.22
CA ALA A 119 -5.00 -22.38 -3.96
C ALA A 119 -3.46 -22.20 -4.00
N THR A 120 -2.88 -22.08 -5.20
CA THR A 120 -1.43 -22.08 -5.43
C THR A 120 -1.01 -21.04 -6.47
N ASP A 121 -1.67 -19.87 -6.48
CA ASP A 121 -1.17 -18.72 -7.25
C ASP A 121 0.13 -18.19 -6.60
N GLU A 122 1.21 -18.97 -6.68
CA GLU A 122 2.55 -18.48 -6.38
C GLU A 122 2.93 -17.52 -7.51
N GLU A 123 2.79 -16.21 -7.27
CA GLU A 123 3.32 -15.22 -8.19
C GLU A 123 4.82 -15.50 -8.41
N PRO A 124 5.29 -15.44 -9.66
CA PRO A 124 6.70 -15.70 -9.95
C PRO A 124 7.56 -14.70 -9.19
N LEU A 125 8.53 -15.25 -8.46
CA LEU A 125 9.52 -14.44 -7.75
C LEU A 125 10.53 -13.91 -8.75
N SER A 126 10.91 -12.65 -8.58
CA SER A 126 11.97 -12.03 -9.36
C SER A 126 13.00 -11.41 -8.41
N MET A 127 14.26 -11.35 -8.82
CA MET A 127 15.29 -10.66 -8.06
C MET A 127 15.47 -9.24 -8.60
N ARG A 128 15.45 -8.23 -7.72
CA ARG A 128 15.76 -6.83 -8.04
C ARG A 128 16.71 -6.23 -7.02
N MET A 129 17.55 -5.30 -7.48
CA MET A 129 18.47 -4.55 -6.64
C MET A 129 18.02 -3.09 -6.54
N TYR A 130 17.91 -2.58 -5.32
CA TYR A 130 17.55 -1.21 -5.02
C TYR A 130 18.75 -0.49 -4.41
N GLY A 131 19.17 0.64 -4.97
CA GLY A 131 20.17 1.47 -4.32
C GLY A 131 19.56 2.13 -3.09
N VAL A 132 20.20 2.04 -1.92
CA VAL A 132 19.72 2.58 -0.63
C VAL A 132 20.78 3.41 0.08
N THR A 133 21.85 3.78 -0.64
CA THR A 133 22.99 4.51 -0.07
C THR A 133 22.56 5.82 0.60
N ASP A 134 21.59 6.54 0.03
CA ASP A 134 21.04 7.80 0.56
C ASP A 134 20.16 7.65 1.81
N LEU A 135 19.73 6.43 2.11
CA LEU A 135 18.90 6.09 3.27
C LEU A 135 19.71 5.52 4.43
N VAL A 136 20.90 4.97 4.13
CA VAL A 136 21.78 4.30 5.09
C VAL A 136 22.94 5.22 5.49
N ARG A 137 23.44 6.02 4.55
CA ARG A 137 24.54 6.96 4.78
C ARG A 137 24.10 8.06 5.75
N ASP A 138 25.00 8.44 6.65
CA ASP A 138 24.81 9.47 7.68
C ASP A 138 23.71 9.13 8.72
N SER A 139 23.30 7.85 8.82
CA SER A 139 22.46 7.39 9.94
C SER A 139 23.22 7.41 11.25
N THR A 140 22.54 7.80 12.34
CA THR A 140 23.11 7.74 13.70
C THR A 140 22.87 6.38 14.36
N GLU A 141 22.01 5.55 13.77
CA GLU A 141 21.68 4.20 14.24
C GLU A 141 22.78 3.18 13.87
N PRO A 142 23.08 2.20 14.75
CA PRO A 142 23.94 1.08 14.42
C PRO A 142 23.23 0.13 13.43
N TYR A 143 23.99 -0.41 12.46
CA TYR A 143 23.48 -1.33 11.43
C TYR A 143 22.26 -0.79 10.64
N PRO A 144 22.35 0.41 10.04
CA PRO A 144 21.20 1.07 9.38
C PRO A 144 20.62 0.28 8.20
N LEU A 145 21.42 -0.61 7.60
CA LEU A 145 20.95 -1.49 6.54
C LEU A 145 20.09 -2.64 7.08
N ASP A 146 20.44 -3.20 8.23
CA ASP A 146 19.68 -4.29 8.86
C ASP A 146 18.33 -3.78 9.36
N ARG A 147 18.28 -2.55 9.89
CA ARG A 147 17.01 -1.88 10.23
C ARG A 147 16.12 -1.65 9.02
N LEU A 148 16.69 -1.21 7.89
CA LEU A 148 15.92 -1.07 6.65
C LEU A 148 15.36 -2.41 6.16
N VAL A 149 16.15 -3.49 6.28
CA VAL A 149 15.70 -4.85 5.96
C VAL A 149 14.56 -5.27 6.90
N GLU A 150 14.69 -5.02 8.20
CA GLU A 150 13.66 -5.32 9.19
C GLU A 150 12.34 -4.60 8.89
N VAL A 151 12.38 -3.29 8.65
CA VAL A 151 11.19 -2.51 8.28
C VAL A 151 10.51 -3.04 7.03
N ILE A 152 11.28 -3.29 5.96
CA ILE A 152 10.71 -3.81 4.71
C ILE A 152 10.12 -5.21 4.90
N THR A 153 10.77 -6.04 5.71
CA THR A 153 10.26 -7.40 6.01
C THR A 153 8.94 -7.34 6.80
N GLN A 154 8.77 -6.35 7.67
CA GLN A 154 7.55 -6.18 8.45
C GLN A 154 6.41 -5.53 7.64
N MET A 155 6.73 -4.62 6.72
CA MET A 155 5.75 -3.78 6.02
C MET A 155 5.37 -4.28 4.62
N VAL A 156 6.07 -5.28 4.07
CA VAL A 156 5.80 -5.83 2.74
C VAL A 156 5.32 -7.27 2.92
N ASP A 157 4.10 -7.55 2.46
CA ASP A 157 3.48 -8.86 2.63
C ASP A 157 4.32 -9.92 1.92
N THR A 158 4.86 -10.86 2.70
CA THR A 158 5.72 -11.92 2.19
C THR A 158 4.86 -13.15 1.95
N PRO A 159 4.67 -13.60 0.70
CA PRO A 159 3.77 -14.72 0.45
C PRO A 159 4.30 -15.99 1.13
N SER A 160 3.38 -16.69 1.82
CA SER A 160 3.45 -18.01 2.45
C SER A 160 4.61 -18.30 3.43
N GLN A 161 4.29 -19.10 4.47
CA GLN A 161 5.23 -19.59 5.48
C GLN A 161 6.45 -20.36 4.90
N GLN A 162 6.40 -20.78 3.63
CA GLN A 162 7.47 -21.53 2.94
C GLN A 162 8.64 -20.63 2.47
N LEU A 163 8.42 -19.33 2.27
CA LEU A 163 9.44 -18.36 1.84
C LEU A 163 10.21 -17.69 3.00
N ARG A 164 9.84 -17.96 4.26
CA ARG A 164 10.61 -17.57 5.45
C ARG A 164 11.98 -18.26 5.55
N ASN A 165 12.24 -19.23 4.67
CA ASN A 165 13.47 -20.00 4.62
C ASN A 165 14.51 -19.31 3.72
N LEU A 166 15.04 -18.18 4.20
CA LEU A 166 16.36 -17.60 3.86
C LEU A 166 16.55 -17.05 2.42
N GLU A 167 16.89 -15.75 2.35
CA GLU A 167 17.35 -14.95 1.19
C GLU A 167 16.34 -14.16 0.33
N SER A 168 15.11 -13.89 0.79
CA SER A 168 14.19 -12.99 0.05
C SER A 168 14.60 -11.51 0.12
N LEU A 169 15.32 -11.10 1.17
CA LEU A 169 15.72 -9.72 1.38
C LEU A 169 17.09 -9.68 2.05
N ARG A 170 18.05 -8.97 1.46
CA ARG A 170 19.36 -8.74 2.08
C ARG A 170 19.97 -7.41 1.68
N GLY A 171 20.73 -6.82 2.59
CA GLY A 171 21.60 -5.70 2.29
C GLY A 171 22.97 -6.19 1.81
N GLU A 172 23.47 -5.58 0.73
CA GLU A 172 24.80 -5.87 0.18
C GLU A 172 25.56 -4.55 -0.05
N GLN A 173 26.82 -4.50 0.38
CA GLN A 173 27.70 -3.37 0.09
C GLN A 173 28.55 -3.66 -1.14
N LEU A 174 28.32 -2.91 -2.23
CA LEU A 174 29.14 -2.95 -3.44
C LEU A 174 30.02 -1.70 -3.50
N GLY A 175 31.21 -1.78 -2.91
CA GLY A 175 32.14 -0.64 -2.79
C GLY A 175 31.55 0.46 -1.90
N ASP A 176 31.41 1.68 -2.44
CA ASP A 176 30.82 2.83 -1.72
C ASP A 176 29.29 2.88 -1.81
N ARG A 177 28.65 1.88 -2.44
CA ARG A 177 27.20 1.84 -2.63
C ARG A 177 26.57 0.74 -1.79
N TRP A 178 25.57 1.13 -1.02
CA TRP A 178 24.67 0.22 -0.32
C TRP A 178 23.50 -0.14 -1.22
N MET A 179 23.30 -1.46 -1.39
CA MET A 179 22.25 -2.04 -2.21
C MET A 179 21.37 -2.95 -1.34
N LEU A 180 20.09 -2.96 -1.64
CA LEU A 180 19.13 -3.91 -1.10
C LEU A 180 18.75 -4.89 -2.21
N VAL A 181 19.03 -6.17 -2.01
CA VAL A 181 18.67 -7.25 -2.92
C VAL A 181 17.36 -7.85 -2.42
N VAL A 182 16.33 -7.79 -3.25
CA VAL A 182 14.97 -8.25 -2.96
C VAL A 182 14.63 -9.35 -3.95
N HIS A 183 14.19 -10.50 -3.48
CA HIS A 183 13.68 -11.63 -4.26
C HIS A 183 12.23 -11.90 -3.84
N GLN A 184 11.29 -11.25 -4.54
CA GLN A 184 9.87 -11.26 -4.19
C GLN A 184 8.98 -11.21 -5.44
N THR A 185 7.67 -11.29 -5.20
CA THR A 185 6.64 -11.18 -6.22
C THR A 185 6.59 -9.78 -6.84
N ALA A 186 5.85 -9.63 -7.95
CA ALA A 186 5.67 -8.34 -8.58
C ALA A 186 4.94 -7.35 -7.65
N GLN A 187 4.03 -7.83 -6.80
CA GLN A 187 3.42 -7.04 -5.74
C GLN A 187 4.44 -6.58 -4.69
N GLY A 188 5.20 -7.50 -4.09
CA GLY A 188 6.19 -7.15 -3.07
C GLY A 188 7.26 -6.15 -3.56
N HIS A 189 7.66 -6.26 -4.83
CA HIS A 189 8.54 -5.26 -5.45
C HIS A 189 7.93 -3.86 -5.60
N ARG A 190 6.62 -3.77 -5.85
CA ARG A 190 5.91 -2.48 -5.93
C ARG A 190 5.83 -1.84 -4.56
N GLU A 191 5.46 -2.62 -3.54
CA GLU A 191 5.38 -2.15 -2.16
C GLU A 191 6.75 -1.72 -1.63
N THR A 192 7.80 -2.52 -1.88
CA THR A 192 9.18 -2.16 -1.53
C THR A 192 9.62 -0.86 -2.21
N ALA A 193 9.37 -0.73 -3.52
CA ALA A 193 9.74 0.47 -4.25
C ALA A 193 8.99 1.71 -3.73
N ALA A 194 7.70 1.55 -3.46
CA ALA A 194 6.83 2.59 -2.92
C ALA A 194 7.28 3.05 -1.53
N LEU A 195 7.61 2.12 -0.63
CA LEU A 195 8.12 2.44 0.71
C LEU A 195 9.44 3.22 0.64
N LEU A 196 10.40 2.74 -0.16
CA LEU A 196 11.69 3.43 -0.35
C LEU A 196 11.48 4.84 -0.94
N GLN A 197 10.53 5.01 -1.85
CA GLN A 197 10.19 6.32 -2.42
C GLN A 197 9.47 7.21 -1.39
N GLY A 198 8.59 6.64 -0.56
CA GLY A 198 7.91 7.31 0.53
C GLY A 198 8.90 7.90 1.53
N ILE A 199 9.87 7.10 1.98
CA ILE A 199 10.96 7.55 2.87
C ILE A 199 11.74 8.70 2.21
N ARG A 200 12.08 8.57 0.92
CA ARG A 200 12.82 9.63 0.18
C ARG A 200 12.04 10.91 -0.02
N SER A 201 10.71 10.85 -0.01
CA SER A 201 9.86 12.03 -0.15
C SER A 201 9.95 12.97 1.06
N VAL A 202 10.38 12.45 2.21
CA VAL A 202 10.66 13.23 3.41
C VAL A 202 12.08 13.83 3.28
N PRO A 203 12.22 15.16 3.35
CA PRO A 203 13.52 15.80 3.31
C PRO A 203 14.31 15.49 4.60
N PRO A 204 15.64 15.29 4.53
CA PRO A 204 16.46 15.12 5.71
C PRO A 204 16.46 16.40 6.57
N ALA A 205 16.63 16.22 7.88
CA ALA A 205 16.66 17.23 8.94
C ALA A 205 17.32 18.57 8.54
N ASN A 206 18.50 18.49 7.92
CA ASN A 206 19.35 19.64 7.57
C ASN A 206 18.77 20.55 6.47
N LYS A 207 17.59 20.25 5.91
CA LYS A 207 16.96 21.00 4.83
C LYS A 207 15.51 21.45 5.12
N GLN A 208 15.00 21.25 6.33
CA GLN A 208 13.58 21.50 6.62
C GLN A 208 13.24 22.98 6.81
N ALA A 209 12.29 23.47 6.01
CA ALA A 209 11.56 24.73 6.24
C ALA A 209 10.04 24.53 6.39
N VAL A 210 9.51 23.34 6.08
CA VAL A 210 8.06 23.02 6.13
C VAL A 210 7.86 21.68 6.82
N ARG A 211 7.10 21.68 7.91
CA ARG A 211 6.80 20.51 8.76
C ARG A 211 5.52 19.82 8.25
N ARG A 212 5.54 18.50 8.09
CA ARG A 212 4.37 17.72 7.66
C ARG A 212 3.73 16.97 8.83
N HIS A 213 2.44 17.19 9.05
CA HIS A 213 1.64 16.45 10.04
C HIS A 213 0.73 15.41 9.41
N ASP A 214 0.44 15.57 8.12
CA ASP A 214 -0.38 14.61 7.39
C ASP A 214 0.39 13.30 7.12
N PRO A 215 -0.29 12.16 7.19
CA PRO A 215 0.27 10.86 6.82
C PRO A 215 0.72 10.86 5.36
N ILE A 216 1.86 10.23 5.10
CA ILE A 216 2.34 9.94 3.76
C ILE A 216 1.97 8.49 3.44
N TYR A 217 0.84 8.32 2.77
CA TYR A 217 0.43 7.03 2.20
C TYR A 217 1.27 6.75 0.95
N TYR A 218 2.31 5.94 1.10
CA TYR A 218 3.27 5.71 0.02
C TYR A 218 2.80 4.66 -0.99
N LEU A 219 1.86 3.81 -0.60
CA LEU A 219 1.19 2.86 -1.51
C LEU A 219 0.10 3.53 -2.34
N GLU A 220 -0.35 4.72 -1.94
CA GLU A 220 -1.37 5.48 -2.65
C GLU A 220 -0.81 6.17 -3.89
N GLY A 221 -1.62 6.17 -4.95
CA GLY A 221 -1.38 6.93 -6.15
C GLY A 221 -1.80 8.40 -6.04
N PRO A 222 -1.56 9.17 -7.11
CA PRO A 222 -2.00 10.57 -7.19
C PRO A 222 -3.52 10.73 -7.25
N ILE A 223 -4.29 9.64 -7.37
CA ILE A 223 -5.74 9.66 -7.45
C ILE A 223 -6.33 9.61 -6.06
N GLU A 224 -5.83 8.75 -5.19
CA GLU A 224 -6.22 8.61 -3.78
C GLU A 224 -6.01 9.93 -3.03
N ALA A 225 -4.89 10.62 -3.28
CA ALA A 225 -4.67 11.97 -2.77
C ALA A 225 -5.76 12.97 -3.23
N LYS A 226 -6.25 12.85 -4.47
CA LYS A 226 -7.38 13.68 -4.96
C LYS A 226 -8.70 13.27 -4.33
N LEU A 227 -8.94 11.98 -4.11
CA LEU A 227 -10.13 11.49 -3.41
C LEU A 227 -10.18 12.03 -1.99
N ARG A 228 -9.05 11.98 -1.28
CA ARG A 228 -8.93 12.53 0.07
C ARG A 228 -9.16 14.04 0.09
N ALA A 229 -8.59 14.77 -0.87
CA ALA A 229 -8.87 16.21 -1.02
C ALA A 229 -10.34 16.51 -1.38
N ALA A 230 -11.01 15.62 -2.13
CA ALA A 230 -12.42 15.78 -2.48
C ALA A 230 -13.34 15.60 -1.27
N LEU A 231 -12.98 14.74 -0.30
CA LEU A 231 -13.71 14.57 0.95
C LEU A 231 -13.81 15.85 1.78
N ASP A 232 -12.81 16.74 1.68
CA ASP A 232 -12.79 17.99 2.43
C ASP A 232 -13.47 19.16 1.68
N GLN A 233 -13.98 18.92 0.47
CA GLN A 233 -14.73 19.92 -0.30
C GLN A 233 -16.13 20.15 0.28
N PRO A 234 -16.69 21.36 0.10
CA PRO A 234 -18.04 21.67 0.56
C PRO A 234 -19.08 20.85 -0.22
N PHE A 235 -20.03 20.32 0.53
CA PHE A 235 -21.20 19.59 0.08
C PHE A 235 -22.46 20.34 0.51
N VAL A 236 -23.36 20.60 -0.45
CA VAL A 236 -24.62 21.33 -0.24
C VAL A 236 -25.71 20.71 -1.11
N GLU A 237 -26.18 19.52 -0.74
CA GLU A 237 -27.34 18.89 -1.38
C GLU A 237 -28.27 18.28 -0.32
N ASP A 238 -29.51 18.03 -0.73
CA ASP A 238 -30.53 17.30 0.02
C ASP A 238 -30.94 16.01 -0.71
N PHE A 239 -31.37 15.04 0.09
CA PHE A 239 -31.91 13.78 -0.39
C PHE A 239 -33.25 13.52 0.29
N PHE A 240 -34.30 13.39 -0.51
CA PHE A 240 -35.63 13.04 -0.04
C PHE A 240 -36.08 11.76 -0.73
N ASP A 241 -36.20 10.68 0.04
CA ASP A 241 -36.66 9.37 -0.45
C ASP A 241 -35.85 8.86 -1.67
N THR A 242 -34.54 9.15 -1.66
CA THR A 242 -33.62 8.81 -2.76
C THR A 242 -32.88 7.52 -2.40
N THR A 243 -32.69 6.62 -3.36
CA THR A 243 -31.97 5.35 -3.07
C THR A 243 -30.48 5.60 -2.84
N LEU A 244 -29.83 4.77 -2.02
CA LEU A 244 -28.40 4.85 -1.74
C LEU A 244 -27.57 4.85 -3.04
N GLU A 245 -27.92 4.00 -4.01
CA GLU A 245 -27.23 3.97 -5.30
C GLU A 245 -27.33 5.31 -6.05
N GLN A 246 -28.51 5.95 -6.03
CA GLN A 246 -28.71 7.26 -6.67
C GLN A 246 -27.96 8.36 -5.93
N VAL A 247 -27.93 8.31 -4.60
CA VAL A 247 -27.14 9.23 -3.76
C VAL A 247 -25.67 9.15 -4.15
N VAL A 248 -25.10 7.95 -4.17
CA VAL A 248 -23.70 7.71 -4.55
C VAL A 248 -23.37 8.24 -5.95
N ARG A 249 -24.22 7.96 -6.94
CA ARG A 249 -24.05 8.46 -8.31
C ARG A 249 -24.08 9.99 -8.39
N ARG A 250 -24.95 10.64 -7.60
CA ARG A 250 -25.01 12.11 -7.53
C ARG A 250 -23.76 12.69 -6.87
N LEU A 251 -23.36 12.14 -5.72
CA LEU A 251 -22.16 12.56 -4.99
C LEU A 251 -20.91 12.42 -5.86
N SER A 252 -20.77 11.30 -6.55
CA SER A 252 -19.67 11.06 -7.48
C SER A 252 -19.63 12.12 -8.59
N LYS A 253 -20.77 12.41 -9.21
CA LYS A 253 -20.86 13.39 -10.29
C LYS A 253 -20.60 14.82 -9.81
N ALA A 254 -21.09 15.17 -8.61
CA ALA A 254 -20.92 16.49 -8.03
C ALA A 254 -19.46 16.81 -7.71
N HIS A 255 -18.73 15.83 -7.16
CA HIS A 255 -17.34 15.99 -6.74
C HIS A 255 -16.32 15.52 -7.78
N GLY A 256 -16.76 14.91 -8.88
CA GLY A 256 -15.89 14.45 -9.96
C GLY A 256 -14.96 13.30 -9.56
N VAL A 257 -15.36 12.50 -8.56
CA VAL A 257 -14.60 11.38 -8.00
C VAL A 257 -15.41 10.09 -8.07
N ASN A 258 -14.73 8.94 -8.12
CA ASN A 258 -15.42 7.66 -8.07
C ASN A 258 -15.88 7.38 -6.65
N ILE A 259 -17.19 7.17 -6.47
CA ILE A 259 -17.79 6.73 -5.21
C ILE A 259 -18.59 5.47 -5.53
N LEU A 260 -18.31 4.38 -4.82
CA LEU A 260 -18.84 3.04 -5.11
C LEU A 260 -19.43 2.40 -3.86
N LEU A 261 -20.38 1.50 -4.05
CA LEU A 261 -20.93 0.64 -2.99
C LEU A 261 -20.17 -0.69 -2.97
N ASP A 262 -19.82 -1.16 -1.78
CA ASP A 262 -19.33 -2.53 -1.59
C ASP A 262 -20.51 -3.50 -1.54
N GLU A 263 -21.01 -3.91 -2.71
CA GLU A 263 -22.19 -4.78 -2.82
C GLU A 263 -22.00 -6.11 -2.07
N GLN A 264 -20.77 -6.62 -2.00
CA GLN A 264 -20.48 -7.84 -1.25
C GLN A 264 -20.63 -7.63 0.26
N ALA A 265 -20.04 -6.57 0.81
CA ALA A 265 -20.13 -6.25 2.23
C ALA A 265 -21.58 -5.88 2.65
N LEU A 266 -22.24 -5.07 1.82
CA LEU A 266 -23.62 -4.62 2.07
C LEU A 266 -24.61 -5.79 2.04
N HIS A 267 -24.47 -6.73 1.10
CA HIS A 267 -25.29 -7.95 1.11
C HIS A 267 -25.07 -8.81 2.36
N GLY A 268 -23.86 -8.81 2.92
CA GLY A 268 -23.52 -9.53 4.16
C GLY A 268 -24.36 -9.10 5.37
N ILE A 269 -24.75 -7.81 5.42
CA ILE A 269 -25.61 -7.24 6.47
C ILE A 269 -27.07 -7.05 6.02
N GLY A 270 -27.44 -7.54 4.83
CA GLY A 270 -28.80 -7.46 4.30
C GLY A 270 -29.23 -6.07 3.82
N ILE A 271 -28.28 -5.16 3.57
CA ILE A 271 -28.54 -3.83 3.00
C ILE A 271 -28.41 -3.92 1.47
N GLY A 272 -29.43 -3.45 0.75
CA GLY A 272 -29.40 -3.29 -0.70
C GLY A 272 -29.13 -1.84 -1.10
N GLY A 273 -28.61 -1.63 -2.32
CA GLY A 273 -28.45 -0.28 -2.90
C GLY A 273 -29.77 0.49 -3.11
N ASP A 274 -30.92 -0.18 -2.98
CA ASP A 274 -32.27 0.38 -3.10
C ASP A 274 -32.80 1.03 -1.81
N VAL A 275 -32.05 0.93 -0.70
CA VAL A 275 -32.38 1.57 0.57
C VAL A 275 -32.55 3.07 0.39
N ARG A 276 -33.65 3.61 0.95
CA ARG A 276 -34.01 5.03 0.80
C ARG A 276 -33.45 5.87 1.93
N ILE A 277 -32.81 6.97 1.54
CA ILE A 277 -32.12 7.89 2.44
C ILE A 277 -32.90 9.20 2.49
N ARG A 278 -32.97 9.76 3.70
CA ARG A 278 -33.51 11.09 3.96
C ARG A 278 -32.44 11.94 4.62
N PHE A 279 -31.92 12.90 3.88
CA PHE A 279 -30.88 13.80 4.33
C PHE A 279 -31.27 15.24 4.05
N PRO A 280 -31.57 16.06 5.08
CA PRO A 280 -31.95 17.45 4.86
C PRO A 280 -30.76 18.28 4.36
N LEU A 281 -31.05 19.36 3.63
CA LEU A 281 -30.05 20.27 3.09
C LEU A 281 -29.17 20.83 4.21
N GLN A 282 -27.88 20.56 4.13
CA GLN A 282 -26.90 21.09 5.09
C GLN A 282 -25.60 21.44 4.40
N LYS A 283 -24.95 22.50 4.88
CA LYS A 283 -23.62 22.91 4.43
C LYS A 283 -22.57 22.19 5.27
N LEU A 284 -22.03 21.11 4.73
CA LEU A 284 -21.00 20.28 5.38
C LEU A 284 -19.85 20.05 4.42
N THR A 285 -18.77 19.41 4.88
CA THR A 285 -17.82 18.76 3.97
C THR A 285 -18.42 17.45 3.44
N LEU A 286 -17.95 16.97 2.30
CA LEU A 286 -18.35 15.66 1.76
C LEU A 286 -18.10 14.55 2.80
N ARG A 287 -16.97 14.61 3.51
CA ARG A 287 -16.62 13.71 4.62
C ARG A 287 -17.70 13.65 5.69
N SER A 288 -18.10 14.80 6.22
CA SER A 288 -19.13 14.87 7.27
C SER A 288 -20.51 14.47 6.74
N ALA A 289 -20.80 14.74 5.46
CA ALA A 289 -22.02 14.29 4.82
C ALA A 289 -22.06 12.76 4.71
N LEU A 290 -20.99 12.12 4.22
CA LEU A 290 -20.86 10.66 4.13
C LEU A 290 -20.99 10.02 5.51
N ASN A 291 -20.23 10.49 6.51
CA ASN A 291 -20.31 9.94 7.87
C ASN A 291 -21.73 9.95 8.41
N ARG A 292 -22.50 11.01 8.17
CA ARG A 292 -23.87 11.09 8.68
C ARG A 292 -24.88 10.30 7.85
N ILE A 293 -24.72 10.26 6.52
CA ILE A 293 -25.58 9.43 5.66
C ILE A 293 -25.42 7.96 6.01
N LEU A 294 -24.18 7.53 6.26
CA LEU A 294 -23.83 6.15 6.50
C LEU A 294 -24.07 5.72 7.94
N ALA A 295 -24.03 6.65 8.91
CA ALA A 295 -24.31 6.36 10.32
C ALA A 295 -25.69 5.73 10.54
N ASP A 296 -26.73 6.19 9.84
CA ASP A 296 -28.09 5.62 9.94
C ASP A 296 -28.18 4.19 9.36
N LEU A 297 -27.20 3.79 8.55
CA LEU A 297 -27.13 2.48 7.89
C LEU A 297 -26.07 1.57 8.52
N GLU A 298 -25.40 2.01 9.59
CA GLU A 298 -24.26 1.31 10.21
C GLU A 298 -23.13 1.00 9.19
N LEU A 299 -22.99 1.88 8.19
CA LEU A 299 -21.95 1.81 7.18
C LEU A 299 -20.86 2.84 7.45
N THR A 300 -19.71 2.66 6.81
CA THR A 300 -18.59 3.60 6.79
C THR A 300 -18.01 3.71 5.37
N TRP A 301 -16.93 4.46 5.20
CA TRP A 301 -16.25 4.60 3.92
C TRP A 301 -14.73 4.44 4.09
N MET A 302 -14.08 4.04 3.01
CA MET A 302 -12.61 3.96 2.90
C MET A 302 -12.17 4.40 1.50
N ILE A 303 -10.91 4.81 1.36
CA ILE A 303 -10.33 5.07 0.03
C ILE A 303 -9.61 3.80 -0.44
N ARG A 304 -10.06 3.23 -1.56
CA ARG A 304 -9.45 2.02 -2.14
C ARG A 304 -9.65 1.97 -3.64
N ASP A 305 -8.68 1.42 -4.36
CA ASP A 305 -8.79 1.15 -5.79
C ASP A 305 -9.23 2.38 -6.61
N GLU A 306 -8.66 3.56 -6.33
CA GLU A 306 -9.04 4.83 -6.98
C GLU A 306 -10.53 5.22 -6.84
N ALA A 307 -11.20 4.76 -5.78
CA ALA A 307 -12.57 5.14 -5.43
C ALA A 307 -12.75 5.34 -3.91
N ILE A 308 -13.77 6.12 -3.55
CA ILE A 308 -14.32 6.15 -2.20
C ILE A 308 -15.33 5.00 -2.13
N LEU A 309 -15.01 3.96 -1.38
CA LEU A 309 -15.82 2.78 -1.23
C LEU A 309 -16.67 2.91 0.03
N LEU A 310 -17.98 2.75 -0.10
CA LEU A 310 -18.93 2.68 1.02
C LEU A 310 -19.11 1.22 1.39
N THR A 311 -18.72 0.86 2.60
CA THR A 311 -18.62 -0.53 3.07
C THR A 311 -18.96 -0.63 4.55
N THR A 312 -18.88 -1.83 5.13
CA THR A 312 -19.15 -2.06 6.55
C THR A 312 -17.91 -1.74 7.41
N PRO A 313 -18.09 -1.40 8.70
CA PRO A 313 -16.98 -1.17 9.63
C PRO A 313 -16.01 -2.35 9.68
N ASP A 314 -16.53 -3.59 9.72
CA ASP A 314 -15.72 -4.81 9.73
C ASP A 314 -14.71 -4.87 8.57
N VAL A 315 -15.12 -4.46 7.37
CA VAL A 315 -14.24 -4.46 6.18
C VAL A 315 -13.17 -3.35 6.26
N VAL A 316 -13.49 -2.21 6.89
CA VAL A 316 -12.53 -1.14 7.11
C VAL A 316 -11.54 -1.51 8.21
N ASP A 317 -11.99 -2.17 9.27
CA ASP A 317 -11.16 -2.63 10.38
C ASP A 317 -10.15 -3.68 9.91
N ASP A 318 -10.56 -4.57 9.00
CA ASP A 318 -9.67 -5.53 8.32
C ASP A 318 -8.72 -4.86 7.30
N HIS A 319 -8.98 -3.61 6.91
CA HIS A 319 -8.18 -2.88 5.92
C HIS A 319 -7.29 -1.82 6.57
N GLN A 320 -6.21 -2.30 7.18
CA GLN A 320 -5.12 -1.45 7.62
C GLN A 320 -4.21 -1.11 6.43
N GLN A 321 -3.66 0.11 6.44
CA GLN A 321 -2.70 0.52 5.42
C GLN A 321 -1.48 1.16 6.07
N PRO A 322 -0.29 0.99 5.51
CA PRO A 322 0.90 1.60 6.06
C PRO A 322 1.03 3.07 5.63
N ALA A 323 1.37 3.93 6.59
CA ALA A 323 1.67 5.34 6.36
C ALA A 323 2.97 5.77 7.06
N LEU A 324 3.63 6.77 6.48
CA LEU A 324 4.82 7.39 7.06
C LEU A 324 4.47 8.74 7.68
N TYR A 325 4.98 8.98 8.88
CA TYR A 325 4.89 10.27 9.58
C TYR A 325 6.29 10.84 9.79
N ASP A 326 6.50 12.06 9.33
CA ASP A 326 7.70 12.82 9.68
C ASP A 326 7.57 13.26 11.14
N VAL A 327 8.49 12.81 12.00
CA VAL A 327 8.51 13.13 13.44
C VAL A 327 9.84 13.72 13.85
N HIS A 328 10.59 14.28 12.90
CA HIS A 328 11.93 14.81 13.16
C HIS A 328 12.00 15.79 14.33
N ASP A 329 10.98 16.64 14.48
CA ASP A 329 10.85 17.66 15.51
C ASP A 329 10.31 17.15 16.85
N LEU A 330 9.74 15.95 16.89
CA LEU A 330 9.11 15.36 18.07
C LEU A 330 10.00 14.32 18.76
N VAL A 331 11.05 13.85 18.08
CA VAL A 331 12.01 12.88 18.62
C VAL A 331 13.25 13.62 19.11
N THR A 332 13.54 13.48 20.40
CA THR A 332 14.71 14.07 21.03
C THR A 332 15.98 13.29 20.68
N PRO A 333 17.06 13.97 20.22
CA PRO A 333 18.35 13.33 20.12
C PRO A 333 18.84 12.93 21.52
N PRO A 334 19.59 11.83 21.64
CA PRO A 334 20.17 11.42 22.91
C PRO A 334 21.07 12.53 23.49
N PRO A 335 21.16 12.67 24.82
CA PRO A 335 22.00 13.69 25.44
C PRO A 335 23.46 13.56 24.99
N ALA A 336 24.13 14.69 24.73
CA ALA A 336 25.46 14.76 24.09
C ALA A 336 26.57 13.92 24.78
N ASN A 337 26.35 13.53 26.02
CA ASN A 337 27.20 12.70 26.86
C ASN A 337 27.12 11.19 26.53
N ALA A 338 26.21 10.75 25.66
CA ALA A 338 26.16 9.37 25.14
C ALA A 338 27.17 9.10 24.00
N PHE A 339 27.70 10.16 23.38
CA PHE A 339 28.59 10.09 22.20
C PHE A 339 30.01 9.52 22.36
N PRO A 340 30.68 9.39 23.54
CA PRO A 340 32.08 8.97 23.57
C PRO A 340 32.33 7.49 23.23
N LEU A 341 31.31 6.63 23.21
CA LEU A 341 31.49 5.17 23.13
C LEU A 341 31.47 4.59 21.71
N LEU A 342 30.89 5.28 20.72
CA LEU A 342 30.62 4.69 19.39
C LEU A 342 31.63 5.07 18.28
N VAL A 343 32.52 6.05 18.50
CA VAL A 343 33.42 6.58 17.44
C VAL A 343 34.92 6.66 17.80
N ALA A 344 35.38 6.08 18.90
CA ALA A 344 36.82 6.10 19.22
C ALA A 344 37.61 5.05 18.42
N PRO A 345 38.57 5.42 17.55
CA PRO A 345 39.31 4.47 16.71
C PRO A 345 40.56 3.91 17.41
N LEU A 346 40.49 3.56 18.70
CA LEU A 346 41.67 3.08 19.44
C LEU A 346 41.36 1.83 20.27
N ALA A 347 42.13 0.79 19.96
CA ALA A 347 42.19 -0.53 20.57
C ALA A 347 42.10 -0.54 22.10
N LEU A 348 40.89 -0.63 22.66
CA LEU A 348 40.65 -1.07 24.02
C LEU A 348 39.54 -2.14 24.04
N PRO A 349 39.67 -3.20 24.87
CA PRO A 349 38.63 -4.20 25.02
C PRO A 349 37.59 -3.66 26.00
N LEU A 350 36.79 -2.69 25.56
CA LEU A 350 35.61 -2.27 26.33
C LEU A 350 34.45 -3.18 25.94
N SER A 351 34.06 -4.04 26.88
CA SER A 351 32.76 -4.71 26.86
C SER A 351 31.71 -3.63 27.06
N VAL A 352 31.21 -3.03 25.98
CA VAL A 352 30.07 -2.12 26.02
C VAL A 352 28.87 -2.94 26.52
N ALA A 353 28.25 -2.54 27.63
CA ALA A 353 27.04 -3.21 28.07
C ALA A 353 25.93 -2.90 27.06
N PRO A 354 25.03 -3.85 26.73
CA PRO A 354 23.90 -3.59 25.81
C PRO A 354 23.05 -2.37 26.19
N GLN A 355 23.08 -2.01 27.48
CA GLN A 355 22.37 -0.88 28.10
C GLN A 355 22.95 0.47 27.63
N ASP A 356 24.28 0.58 27.52
CA ASP A 356 25.00 1.79 27.12
C ASP A 356 24.83 2.08 25.61
N VAL A 357 24.52 1.05 24.81
CA VAL A 357 24.19 1.20 23.38
C VAL A 357 22.80 1.81 23.21
N LYS A 358 21.83 1.41 24.05
CA LYS A 358 20.44 1.89 23.99
C LYS A 358 20.32 3.38 24.36
N GLU A 359 21.13 3.88 25.30
CA GLU A 359 21.14 5.30 25.71
C GLU A 359 21.69 6.28 24.64
N ALA A 360 22.38 5.77 23.62
CA ALA A 360 22.94 6.57 22.52
C ALA A 360 22.07 6.57 21.25
N MET A 361 20.89 5.95 21.30
CA MET A 361 19.95 5.84 20.17
C MET A 361 18.90 6.96 20.21
N LEU A 362 18.23 7.19 19.08
CA LEU A 362 17.05 8.04 19.05
C LEU A 362 15.92 7.35 19.82
N ASP A 363 15.32 8.06 20.78
CA ASP A 363 14.25 7.48 21.60
C ASP A 363 12.87 7.84 21.02
N PHE A 364 12.25 6.87 20.37
CA PHE A 364 10.89 6.97 19.85
C PHE A 364 9.85 6.46 20.87
N ASP A 365 10.26 5.76 21.93
CA ASP A 365 9.37 5.07 22.87
C ASP A 365 8.32 6.03 23.49
N PRO A 366 8.67 7.25 23.96
CA PRO A 366 7.69 8.17 24.55
C PRO A 366 6.61 8.62 23.56
N LEU A 367 6.98 8.82 22.29
CA LEU A 367 6.05 9.23 21.25
C LEU A 367 5.13 8.06 20.84
N VAL A 368 5.68 6.85 20.74
CA VAL A 368 4.92 5.63 20.46
C VAL A 368 3.93 5.34 21.60
N GLU A 369 4.35 5.46 22.86
CA GLU A 369 3.49 5.28 24.03
C GLU A 369 2.37 6.33 24.06
N LEU A 370 2.67 7.60 23.76
CA LEU A 370 1.65 8.64 23.69
C LEU A 370 0.60 8.37 22.61
N ILE A 371 1.03 7.94 21.41
CA ILE A 371 0.11 7.61 20.32
C ILE A 371 -0.77 6.44 20.71
N THR A 372 -0.18 5.34 21.17
CA THR A 372 -0.93 4.10 21.49
C THR A 372 -1.84 4.23 22.72
N SER A 373 -1.51 5.12 23.67
CA SER A 373 -2.35 5.39 24.85
C SER A 373 -3.46 6.43 24.61
N THR A 374 -3.34 7.27 23.58
CA THR A 374 -4.29 8.38 23.33
C THR A 374 -5.20 8.12 22.14
N VAL A 375 -4.69 7.50 21.08
CA VAL A 375 -5.43 7.22 19.85
C VAL A 375 -6.00 5.81 19.94
N SER A 376 -7.33 5.69 20.02
CA SER A 376 -8.08 4.42 20.07
C SER A 376 -7.32 3.29 20.78
N PRO A 377 -7.20 3.31 22.13
CA PRO A 377 -6.42 2.33 22.88
C PRO A 377 -6.79 0.87 22.58
N ASP A 378 -8.07 0.62 22.25
CA ASP A 378 -8.59 -0.70 21.89
C ASP A 378 -8.14 -1.17 20.49
N ALA A 379 -7.64 -0.28 19.64
CA ALA A 379 -7.11 -0.59 18.30
C ALA A 379 -5.70 -1.20 18.34
N TRP A 380 -5.12 -1.37 19.53
CA TRP A 380 -3.78 -1.91 19.75
C TRP A 380 -3.88 -3.16 20.65
N PRO A 381 -4.05 -4.38 20.07
CA PRO A 381 -4.28 -5.58 20.88
C PRO A 381 -3.10 -5.90 21.81
N GLU A 382 -3.38 -6.28 23.06
CA GLU A 382 -2.36 -6.73 24.01
C GLU A 382 -1.54 -7.90 23.44
N GLY A 383 -0.21 -7.72 23.35
CA GLY A 383 0.70 -8.73 22.81
C GLY A 383 1.01 -8.61 21.30
N THR A 384 0.35 -7.71 20.57
CA THR A 384 0.87 -7.21 19.27
C THR A 384 1.99 -6.20 19.44
N GLY A 385 2.19 -5.68 20.67
CA GLY A 385 3.33 -4.89 21.07
C GLY A 385 3.59 -3.62 20.25
N PRO A 386 4.68 -2.90 20.53
CA PRO A 386 5.17 -1.79 19.70
C PRO A 386 5.65 -2.20 18.29
N SER A 387 5.26 -3.38 17.75
CA SER A 387 5.66 -3.79 16.39
C SER A 387 4.78 -3.22 15.26
N SER A 388 3.61 -2.66 15.56
CA SER A 388 2.78 -1.97 14.56
C SER A 388 3.18 -0.51 14.35
N VAL A 389 4.11 0.02 15.15
CA VAL A 389 4.63 1.39 15.05
C VAL A 389 6.15 1.34 15.12
N LEU A 390 6.81 1.48 13.97
CA LEU A 390 8.27 1.49 13.86
C LEU A 390 8.77 2.93 13.82
N GLY A 391 9.51 3.32 14.86
CA GLY A 391 10.26 4.57 14.88
C GLY A 391 11.68 4.35 14.41
N GLU A 392 12.04 4.93 13.26
CA GLU A 392 13.31 4.62 12.59
C GLU A 392 13.98 5.87 12.01
N GLU A 393 15.31 5.82 11.90
CA GLU A 393 16.12 6.84 11.24
C GLU A 393 16.72 6.37 9.90
N PHE A 394 16.39 7.08 8.82
CA PHE A 394 16.93 6.81 7.49
C PHE A 394 17.64 8.02 6.89
N GLY A 395 18.97 8.05 7.01
CA GLY A 395 19.83 9.08 6.42
C GLY A 395 19.44 10.49 6.89
N GLY A 396 19.31 10.67 8.21
CA GLY A 396 18.91 11.92 8.85
C GLY A 396 17.42 12.26 8.76
N ARG A 397 16.56 11.27 8.45
CA ARG A 397 15.09 11.38 8.46
C ARG A 397 14.58 10.55 9.62
N ARG A 398 13.78 11.13 10.52
CA ARG A 398 13.18 10.39 11.64
C ARG A 398 11.71 10.18 11.34
N LEU A 399 11.31 8.94 11.16
CA LEU A 399 9.99 8.57 10.68
C LEU A 399 9.32 7.63 11.67
N LEU A 400 8.01 7.81 11.85
CA LEU A 400 7.16 6.72 12.33
C LEU A 400 6.53 6.04 11.12
N ILE A 401 6.60 4.72 11.08
CA ILE A 401 5.99 3.87 10.07
C ILE A 401 4.95 3.04 10.80
N LEU A 402 3.69 3.18 10.43
CA LEU A 402 2.60 2.48 11.12
C LEU A 402 1.50 2.07 10.16
N GLU A 403 0.93 0.90 10.43
CA GLU A 403 -0.13 0.28 9.64
C GLU A 403 -1.43 0.28 10.44
N GLN A 404 -2.40 1.06 10.00
CA GLN A 404 -3.68 1.24 10.69
C GLN A 404 -4.81 1.62 9.72
N THR A 405 -6.05 1.70 10.22
CA THR A 405 -7.20 2.15 9.42
C THR A 405 -7.13 3.64 9.10
N ASP A 406 -7.81 4.07 8.03
CA ASP A 406 -7.91 5.48 7.62
C ASP A 406 -8.36 6.39 8.78
N GLU A 407 -9.31 5.93 9.60
CA GLU A 407 -9.82 6.69 10.74
C GLU A 407 -8.75 6.90 11.82
N VAL A 408 -8.04 5.84 12.21
CA VAL A 408 -6.95 5.92 13.20
C VAL A 408 -5.83 6.83 12.68
N HIS A 409 -5.48 6.76 11.40
CA HIS A 409 -4.48 7.65 10.81
C HIS A 409 -4.84 9.14 10.91
N LEU A 410 -6.12 9.49 10.78
CA LEU A 410 -6.60 10.86 10.94
C LEU A 410 -6.48 11.34 12.39
N GLN A 411 -6.79 10.47 13.35
CA GLN A 411 -6.63 10.77 14.77
C GLN A 411 -5.16 11.00 15.14
N ILE A 412 -4.24 10.18 14.61
CA ILE A 412 -2.79 10.36 14.76
C ILE A 412 -2.35 11.70 14.17
N ALA A 413 -2.80 12.04 12.97
CA ALA A 413 -2.45 13.31 12.32
C ALA A 413 -2.92 14.53 13.13
N ASP A 414 -4.12 14.45 13.72
CA ASP A 414 -4.66 15.47 14.61
C ASP A 414 -3.82 15.61 15.89
N LEU A 415 -3.48 14.50 16.55
CA LEU A 415 -2.61 14.49 17.72
C LEU A 415 -1.24 15.11 17.44
N LEU A 416 -0.56 14.70 16.35
CA LEU A 416 0.74 15.24 15.96
C LEU A 416 0.67 16.73 15.65
N ARG A 417 -0.43 17.20 15.04
CA ARG A 417 -0.66 18.63 14.82
C ARG A 417 -0.83 19.38 16.14
N GLN A 418 -1.60 18.85 17.08
CA GLN A 418 -1.79 19.46 18.40
C GLN A 418 -0.49 19.54 19.20
N LEU A 419 0.31 18.47 19.21
CA LEU A 419 1.63 18.44 19.86
C LEU A 419 2.56 19.53 19.32
N ARG A 420 2.61 19.67 17.99
CA ARG A 420 3.43 20.71 17.34
C ARG A 420 2.96 22.12 17.64
N ALA A 421 1.65 22.33 17.74
CA ALA A 421 1.09 23.63 18.14
C ALA A 421 1.49 23.97 19.59
N ALA A 422 1.34 23.02 20.51
CA ALA A 422 1.73 23.20 21.91
C ALA A 422 3.24 23.48 22.08
N LEU A 423 4.10 22.76 21.34
CA LEU A 423 5.56 22.99 21.36
C LEU A 423 5.97 24.34 20.75
N ALA A 424 5.17 24.89 19.83
CA ALA A 424 5.42 26.19 19.22
C ALA A 424 5.01 27.36 20.11
N GLU A 425 4.01 27.18 20.99
CA GLU A 425 3.53 28.23 21.89
C GLU A 425 4.48 28.48 23.07
N GLY A 426 5.35 27.52 23.43
CA GLY A 426 6.31 27.63 24.53
C GLY A 426 5.63 27.77 25.91
N PRO A 427 6.36 27.52 27.01
CA PRO A 427 5.84 27.72 28.36
C PRO A 427 5.63 29.21 28.73
#